data_AF-A0A409XBQ3-F1
#
_entry.id   AF-A0A409XBQ3-F1
#
_cell.length_a   1.000
_cell.length_b   1.000
_cell.length_c   1.000
_cell.angle_alpha   90.00
_cell.angle_beta   90.00
_cell.angle_gamma   90.00
#
_symmetry.space_group_name_H-M   'P 1'
#
loop_
_entity.id
_entity.type
_entity.pdbx_description
1 polymer ?
#
loop_
_entity_poly.entity_id
_entity_poly.type
_entity_poly.pdbx_seq_one_letter_code
_entity_poly.pdbx_strand_id
1 'polypeptide(L)'
;MPTPIIASGLTHYSDFNLNAQKNRWHEEVVLVVYEMQWTVRYFIHHREEWAQATQMEDINLGLRAYTYWQSTMWYKYVVIADHAFKNRNNLYLSPFI
;
A
#
# COMPACT_ATOMS: atom_id res chain seq x y z
N MET A 1 -59.16 -7.93 1.21
CA MET A 1 -57.88 -8.17 0.50
C MET A 1 -56.75 -7.74 1.44
N PRO A 2 -55.89 -8.65 1.92
CA PRO A 2 -54.81 -8.27 2.82
C PRO A 2 -53.66 -7.66 2.00
N THR A 3 -53.19 -6.49 2.43
CA THR A 3 -52.05 -5.74 1.86
C THR A 3 -50.70 -6.39 2.18
N PRO A 4 -49.64 -6.14 1.38
CA PRO A 4 -48.44 -6.97 1.34
C PRO A 4 -47.44 -6.55 2.43
N ILE A 5 -47.54 -7.17 3.61
CA ILE A 5 -46.54 -7.02 4.70
C ILE A 5 -45.20 -7.70 4.33
N ILE A 6 -45.22 -8.65 3.39
CA ILE A 6 -44.04 -9.44 2.99
C ILE A 6 -43.06 -8.62 2.11
N ALA A 7 -43.55 -7.61 1.38
CA ALA A 7 -42.73 -6.82 0.46
C ALA A 7 -41.73 -5.90 1.19
N SER A 8 -42.08 -5.33 2.35
CA SER A 8 -41.22 -4.41 3.10
C SER A 8 -40.06 -5.10 3.81
N GLY A 9 -40.24 -6.34 4.26
CA GLY A 9 -39.17 -7.13 4.89
C GLY A 9 -38.09 -7.59 3.89
N LEU A 10 -38.48 -7.85 2.64
CA LEU A 10 -37.57 -8.28 1.58
C LEU A 10 -36.74 -7.11 1.02
N THR A 11 -37.33 -5.92 0.88
CA THR A 11 -36.60 -4.71 0.45
C THR A 11 -35.57 -4.27 1.50
N HIS A 12 -35.92 -4.35 2.79
CA HIS A 12 -35.01 -3.94 3.85
C HIS A 12 -33.80 -4.88 4.00
N TYR A 13 -33.97 -6.17 3.68
CA TYR A 13 -32.87 -7.15 3.66
C TYR A 13 -31.98 -7.00 2.43
N SER A 14 -32.57 -6.72 1.25
CA SER A 14 -31.78 -6.41 0.05
C SER A 14 -30.97 -5.13 0.24
N ASP A 15 -31.56 -4.10 0.84
CA ASP A 15 -30.88 -2.83 1.10
C ASP A 15 -29.75 -3.00 2.14
N PHE A 16 -29.97 -3.82 3.17
CA PHE A 16 -28.92 -4.16 4.13
C PHE A 16 -27.73 -4.86 3.45
N ASN A 17 -27.98 -5.86 2.61
CA ASN A 17 -26.92 -6.58 1.91
C ASN A 17 -26.16 -5.69 0.92
N LEU A 18 -26.86 -4.81 0.20
CA LEU A 18 -26.25 -3.84 -0.71
C LEU A 18 -25.34 -2.85 0.04
N ASN A 19 -25.81 -2.32 1.17
CA ASN A 19 -25.03 -1.42 2.00
C ASN A 19 -23.82 -2.12 2.64
N ALA A 20 -23.98 -3.36 3.12
CA ALA A 20 -22.87 -4.15 3.66
C ALA A 20 -21.79 -4.44 2.61
N GLN A 21 -22.20 -4.75 1.37
CA GLN A 21 -21.27 -4.97 0.28
C GLN A 21 -20.55 -3.68 -0.13
N LYS A 22 -21.26 -2.56 -0.19
CA LYS A 22 -20.68 -1.24 -0.49
C LYS A 22 -19.64 -0.83 0.56
N ASN A 23 -19.94 -1.06 1.85
CA ASN A 23 -19.00 -0.76 2.94
C ASN A 23 -17.74 -1.62 2.85
N ARG A 24 -17.89 -2.92 2.55
CA ARG A 24 -16.73 -3.80 2.35
C ARG A 24 -15.83 -3.31 1.21
N TRP A 25 -16.40 -2.93 0.06
CA TRP A 25 -15.59 -2.38 -1.04
C TRP A 25 -14.90 -1.09 -0.66
N HIS A 26 -15.54 -0.24 0.15
CA HIS A 26 -14.93 0.97 0.67
C HIS A 26 -13.74 0.65 1.59
N GLU A 27 -13.91 -0.29 2.52
CA GLU A 27 -12.85 -0.77 3.41
C GLU A 27 -11.66 -1.32 2.62
N GLU A 28 -11.90 -2.16 1.61
CA GLU A 28 -10.86 -2.72 0.75
C GLU A 28 -10.05 -1.63 0.03
N VAL A 29 -10.72 -0.62 -0.52
CA VAL A 29 -10.02 0.51 -1.16
C VAL A 29 -9.12 1.24 -0.16
N VAL A 30 -9.58 1.46 1.07
CA VAL A 30 -8.80 2.10 2.13
C VAL A 30 -7.61 1.23 2.53
N LEU A 31 -7.79 -0.08 2.70
CA LEU A 31 -6.72 -1.02 3.04
C LEU A 31 -5.65 -1.05 1.95
N VAL A 32 -6.05 -1.17 0.69
CA VAL A 32 -5.12 -1.18 -0.45
C VAL A 32 -4.30 0.11 -0.52
N VAL A 33 -4.89 1.27 -0.22
CA VAL A 33 -4.15 2.54 -0.14
C VAL A 33 -3.06 2.48 0.95
N TYR A 34 -3.39 1.96 2.13
CA TYR A 34 -2.41 1.79 3.20
C TYR A 34 -1.33 0.78 2.84
N GLU A 35 -1.67 -0.33 2.18
CA GLU A 35 -0.71 -1.33 1.71
C GLU A 35 0.26 -0.74 0.66
N MET A 36 -0.22 0.11 -0.24
CA MET A 36 0.63 0.86 -1.18
C MET A 36 1.64 1.74 -0.43
N GLN A 37 1.18 2.48 0.58
CA GLN A 37 2.06 3.33 1.41
C GLN A 37 3.08 2.48 2.17
N TRP A 38 2.63 1.39 2.78
CA TRP A 38 3.47 0.47 3.53
C TRP A 38 4.54 -0.17 2.64
N THR A 39 4.17 -0.56 1.42
CA THR A 39 5.10 -1.13 0.43
C THR A 39 6.24 -0.17 0.11
N VAL A 40 5.94 1.10 -0.14
CA VAL A 40 6.98 2.12 -0.42
C VAL A 40 7.85 2.35 0.82
N ARG A 41 7.27 2.42 2.02
CA ARG A 41 8.02 2.56 3.28
C ARG A 41 8.93 1.37 3.56
N TYR A 42 8.49 0.15 3.24
CA TYR A 42 9.29 -1.06 3.38
C TYR A 42 10.53 -1.03 2.48
N PHE A 43 10.38 -0.57 1.23
CA PHE A 43 11.52 -0.38 0.33
C PHE A 43 12.47 0.72 0.79
N ILE A 44 11.95 1.82 1.36
CA ILE A 44 12.77 2.88 1.97
C ILE A 44 13.59 2.31 3.11
N HIS A 45 12.93 1.56 4.01
CA HIS A 45 13.60 0.92 5.14
C HIS A 45 14.74 0.01 4.68
N HIS A 46 14.53 -0.87 3.68
CA HIS A 46 15.59 -1.73 3.17
C HIS A 46 16.73 -0.94 2.51
N ARG A 47 16.41 0.12 1.76
CA ARG A 47 17.43 1.02 1.21
C ARG A 47 18.30 1.60 2.32
N GLU A 48 17.69 2.03 3.42
CA GLU A 48 18.36 2.62 4.58
C GLU A 48 19.23 1.60 5.32
N GLU A 49 18.74 0.37 5.53
CA GLU A 49 19.54 -0.72 6.11
C GLU A 49 20.82 -0.97 5.30
N TRP A 50 20.70 -1.08 3.97
CA TRP A 50 21.87 -1.23 3.10
C TRP A 50 22.76 0.02 3.07
N ALA A 51 22.17 1.21 3.14
CA ALA A 51 22.94 2.46 3.21
C ALA A 51 23.74 2.55 4.51
N GLN A 52 23.18 2.13 5.64
CA GLN A 52 23.90 2.04 6.92
C GLN A 52 25.02 1.00 6.84
N ALA A 53 24.77 -0.16 6.21
CA ALA A 53 25.79 -1.19 6.01
C ALA A 53 26.99 -0.69 5.17
N THR A 54 26.81 0.28 4.26
CA THR A 54 27.94 0.89 3.52
C THR A 54 28.86 1.74 4.41
N GLN A 55 28.37 2.22 5.55
CA GLN A 55 29.07 3.12 6.45
C GLN A 55 29.81 2.40 7.58
N MET A 56 29.69 1.07 7.68
CA MET A 56 30.41 0.30 8.70
C MET A 56 31.93 0.43 8.52
N GLU A 57 32.62 0.76 9.61
CA GLU A 57 34.09 0.71 9.68
C GLU A 57 34.55 -0.75 9.50
N ASP A 58 35.73 -0.96 8.90
CA ASP A 58 36.31 -2.27 8.54
C ASP A 58 35.62 -3.11 7.44
N ILE A 59 34.74 -2.51 6.63
CA ILE A 59 34.17 -3.23 5.49
C ILE A 59 35.14 -3.30 4.28
N ASN A 60 35.30 -4.50 3.71
CA ASN A 60 36.05 -4.72 2.47
C ASN A 60 35.48 -3.88 1.31
N LEU A 61 36.34 -3.30 0.48
CA LEU A 61 35.95 -2.49 -0.69
C LEU A 61 34.92 -3.19 -1.60
N GLY A 62 35.09 -4.50 -1.86
CA GLY A 62 34.14 -5.27 -2.67
C GLY A 62 32.77 -5.38 -2.02
N LEU A 63 32.73 -5.59 -0.70
CA LEU A 63 31.49 -5.64 0.06
C LEU A 63 30.83 -4.25 0.11
N ARG A 64 31.61 -3.17 0.24
CA ARG A 64 31.12 -1.79 0.17
C ARG A 64 30.46 -1.48 -1.18
N ALA A 65 31.07 -1.91 -2.28
CA ALA A 65 30.50 -1.73 -3.61
C ALA A 65 29.17 -2.50 -3.76
N TYR A 66 29.11 -3.71 -3.21
CA TYR A 66 27.89 -4.52 -3.21
C TYR A 66 26.76 -3.91 -2.38
N THR A 67 27.04 -3.48 -1.15
CA THR A 67 26.03 -2.84 -0.28
C THR A 67 25.52 -1.52 -0.86
N TYR A 68 26.40 -0.75 -1.52
CA TYR A 68 26.00 0.45 -2.25
C TYR A 68 25.09 0.14 -3.44
N TRP A 69 25.41 -0.90 -4.21
CA TRP A 69 24.57 -1.36 -5.31
C TRP A 69 23.19 -1.82 -4.80
N GLN A 70 23.14 -2.57 -3.69
CA GLN A 70 21.89 -2.99 -3.06
C GLN A 70 21.05 -1.79 -2.64
N SER A 71 21.63 -0.82 -1.92
CA SER A 71 20.91 0.40 -1.53
C SER A 71 20.36 1.15 -2.76
N THR A 72 21.16 1.27 -3.82
CA THR A 72 20.73 1.89 -5.08
C THR A 72 19.59 1.13 -5.74
N MET A 73 19.62 -0.20 -5.70
CA MET A 73 18.59 -1.07 -6.27
C MET A 73 17.27 -0.91 -5.52
N TRP A 74 17.28 -0.92 -4.19
CA TRP A 74 16.10 -0.64 -3.37
C TRP A 74 15.54 0.75 -3.62
N TYR A 75 16.39 1.77 -3.75
CA TYR A 75 15.95 3.13 -4.08
C TYR A 75 15.17 3.18 -5.42
N LYS A 76 15.59 2.40 -6.43
CA LYS A 76 14.83 2.30 -7.69
C LYS A 76 13.42 1.74 -7.46
N TYR A 77 13.26 0.72 -6.62
CA TYR A 77 11.94 0.20 -6.28
C TYR A 77 11.07 1.24 -5.58
N VAL A 78 11.64 2.03 -4.66
CA VAL A 78 10.90 3.11 -4.01
C VAL A 78 10.36 4.10 -5.05
N VAL A 79 11.22 4.59 -5.95
CA VAL A 79 10.83 5.58 -6.97
C VAL A 79 9.79 5.03 -7.94
N ILE A 80 9.99 3.80 -8.42
CA ILE A 80 9.06 3.17 -9.36
C ILE A 80 7.69 2.94 -8.72
N ALA A 81 7.67 2.40 -7.50
CA ALA A 81 6.43 2.11 -6.79
C ALA A 81 5.67 3.41 -6.42
N ASP A 82 6.35 4.40 -5.84
CA ASP A 82 5.74 5.68 -5.49
C ASP A 82 5.15 6.39 -6.71
N HIS A 83 5.89 6.43 -7.82
CA HIS A 83 5.39 7.02 -9.07
C HIS A 83 4.20 6.24 -9.64
N ALA A 84 4.26 4.90 -9.64
CA ALA A 84 3.17 4.07 -10.11
C ALA A 84 1.91 4.25 -9.26
N PHE A 85 2.03 4.30 -7.94
CA PHE A 85 0.89 4.45 -7.02
C PHE A 85 0.28 5.84 -7.11
N LYS A 86 1.08 6.91 -7.14
CA LYS A 86 0.60 8.29 -7.39
C LYS A 86 -0.23 8.40 -8.66
N ASN A 87 0.24 7.78 -9.74
CA ASN A 87 -0.43 7.87 -11.04
C ASN A 87 -1.70 7.02 -11.13
N ARG A 88 -1.83 5.97 -10.30
CA ARG A 88 -2.96 5.04 -10.33
C ARG A 88 -4.04 5.36 -9.30
N ASN A 89 -3.67 6.00 -8.18
CA ASN A 89 -4.56 6.19 -7.05
C ASN A 89 -4.42 7.60 -6.49
N ASN A 90 -5.47 8.41 -6.59
CA ASN A 90 -5.51 9.77 -6.07
C ASN A 90 -5.60 9.84 -4.54
N LEU A 91 -5.97 8.74 -3.87
CA LEU A 91 -5.99 8.62 -2.41
C LEU A 91 -4.60 8.25 -1.86
N TYR A 92 -3.67 7.85 -2.73
CA TYR A 92 -2.31 7.52 -2.31
C TYR A 92 -1.54 8.78 -1.88
N LEU A 93 -0.91 8.70 -0.71
CA LEU A 93 -0.04 9.74 -0.18
C LEU A 93 1.40 9.24 -0.21
N SER A 94 2.27 10.02 -0.85
CA SER A 94 3.68 9.73 -0.94
C SER A 94 4.37 9.82 0.41
N PRO A 95 5.24 8.86 0.77
CA PRO A 95 6.13 8.98 1.92
C PRO A 95 7.27 10.00 1.73
N PHE A 96 7.46 10.55 0.53
CA PHE A 96 8.54 11.51 0.21
C PHE A 96 8.16 12.98 0.43
N ILE A 97 6.89 13.27 0.73
CA ILE A 97 6.35 14.61 0.97
C ILE A 97 6.37 14.90 2.47
#